data_AF-A0A6I3U8W2-F1
#
_entry.id   AF-A0A6I3U8W2-F1
#
_cell.length_a   1.000
_cell.length_b   1.000
_cell.length_c   1.000
_cell.angle_alpha   90.00
_cell.angle_beta   90.00
_cell.angle_gamma   90.00
#
_symmetry.space_group_name_H-M   'P 1'
#
loop_
_entity.id
_entity.type
_entity.pdbx_description
1 polymer ?
#
loop_
_entity_poly.entity_id
_entity_poly.type
_entity_poly.pdbx_seq_one_letter_code
_entity_poly.pdbx_strand_id
1 'polypeptide(L)' 'MIDRSYLPFQSARDYQDPGMQKWMGFFLSEHTSSLGEEKNRVDFSTNLNLVEKLRLLSQLYVGQLK' A
#
# COMPACT_ATOMS: atom_id res chain seq x y z
N MET A 1 -14.58 3.30 21.04
CA MET A 1 -16.02 3.32 20.71
C MET A 1 -16.46 4.76 20.77
N ILE A 2 -17.09 5.30 19.72
CA ILE A 2 -17.53 6.70 19.72
C ILE A 2 -18.72 6.81 20.66
N ASP A 3 -18.65 7.72 21.63
CA ASP A 3 -19.81 8.05 22.46
C ASP A 3 -20.86 8.76 21.59
N ARG A 4 -22.09 8.24 21.62
CA ARG A 4 -23.25 8.77 20.89
C ARG A 4 -24.43 9.04 21.83
N SER A 5 -24.18 9.06 23.15
CA SER A 5 -25.19 9.28 24.19
C SER A 5 -25.99 10.59 24.01
N TYR A 6 -25.39 11.58 23.33
CA TYR A 6 -26.02 12.86 23.01
C TYR A 6 -27.12 12.81 21.94
N LEU A 7 -27.24 11.72 21.17
CA LEU A 7 -28.30 11.59 20.16
C LEU A 7 -29.62 11.27 20.86
N PRO A 8 -30.75 11.87 20.45
CA PRO A 8 -32.03 11.69 21.14
C PRO A 8 -32.68 10.30 20.91
N PHE A 9 -32.45 9.68 19.75
CA PHE A 9 -33.09 8.41 19.36
C PHE A 9 -32.14 7.22 19.47
N GLN A 10 -32.62 6.10 20.02
CA GLN A 10 -31.83 4.86 20.14
C GLN A 10 -31.39 4.32 18.79
N SER A 11 -32.25 4.37 17.78
CA SER A 11 -31.93 3.94 16.40
C SER A 11 -30.74 4.68 15.81
N ALA A 12 -30.57 5.97 16.12
CA ALA A 12 -29.43 6.77 15.66
C ALA A 12 -28.14 6.43 16.41
N ARG A 13 -28.23 6.06 17.70
CA ARG A 13 -27.08 5.61 18.50
C ARG A 13 -26.55 4.27 17.98
N ASP A 14 -27.46 3.34 17.70
CA ASP A 14 -27.14 1.98 17.25
C ASP A 14 -26.89 1.87 15.74
N TYR A 15 -27.15 2.93 14.97
CA TYR A 15 -26.98 2.92 13.53
C TYR A 15 -25.53 2.62 13.13
N GLN A 16 -25.36 1.54 12.39
CA GLN A 16 -24.12 1.20 11.71
C GLN A 16 -24.33 1.42 10.23
N ASP A 17 -23.67 2.44 9.69
CA ASP A 17 -23.75 2.76 8.26
C ASP A 17 -23.07 1.63 7.46
N PRO A 18 -23.82 0.88 6.62
CA PRO A 18 -23.26 -0.25 5.88
C PRO A 18 -22.20 0.19 4.85
N GLY A 19 -22.29 1.42 4.35
CA GLY A 19 -21.29 2.00 3.45
C GLY A 19 -19.98 2.25 4.20
N MET A 20 -20.06 2.89 5.37
CA MET A 20 -18.92 3.17 6.24
C MET A 20 -18.24 1.88 6.71
N GLN A 21 -19.01 0.82 7.00
CA GLN A 21 -18.46 -0.50 7.32
C GLN A 21 -17.63 -1.07 6.16
N LYS A 22 -18.15 -1.00 4.93
CA LYS A 22 -17.44 -1.46 3.74
C LYS A 22 -16.18 -0.62 3.47
N TRP A 23 -16.28 0.71 3.58
CA TRP A 23 -15.14 1.60 3.40
C TRP A 23 -14.05 1.37 4.45
N MET A 24 -14.43 1.16 5.71
CA MET A 24 -13.48 0.80 6.76
C MET A 24 -12.81 -0.55 6.48
N GLY A 25 -13.57 -1.54 6.01
CA GLY A 25 -13.02 -2.83 5.58
C GLY A 25 -12.03 -2.69 4.42
N PHE A 26 -12.40 -1.94 3.37
CA PHE A 26 -11.54 -1.66 2.22
C PHE A 26 -10.27 -0.92 2.62
N PHE A 27 -10.38 0.14 3.42
CA PHE A 27 -9.23 0.91 3.90
C PHE A 27 -8.23 0.03 4.66
N LEU A 28 -8.74 -0.84 5.55
CA LEU A 28 -7.89 -1.78 6.29
C LEU A 28 -7.29 -2.85 5.38
N SER A 29 -8.04 -3.39 4.42
CA SER A 29 -7.51 -4.41 3.49
C SER A 29 -6.42 -3.86 2.58
N GLU A 30 -6.60 -2.65 2.04
CA GLU A 30 -5.60 -1.99 1.20
C GLU A 30 -4.31 -1.74 2.00
N HIS A 31 -4.42 -1.16 3.19
CA HIS A 31 -3.24 -0.84 4.00
C HIS A 31 -2.52 -2.07 4.54
N THR A 32 -3.24 -3.11 4.93
CA THR A 32 -2.62 -4.38 5.35
C THR A 32 -1.95 -5.10 4.19
N SER A 33 -2.54 -5.06 2.99
CA SER A 33 -1.94 -5.59 1.77
C SER A 33 -0.66 -4.83 1.39
N SER A 34 -0.69 -3.49 1.35
CA SER A 34 0.51 -2.68 1.08
C SER A 34 1.63 -2.91 2.09
N LEU A 35 1.31 -3.06 3.39
CA LEU A 35 2.31 -3.41 4.40
C LEU A 35 2.91 -4.80 4.16
N GLY A 36 2.10 -5.75 3.70
CA GLY A 36 2.56 -7.09 3.30
C GLY A 36 3.48 -7.04 2.09
N GLU A 37 3.16 -6.23 1.08
CA GLU A 37 3.98 -6.03 -0.12
C GLU A 37 5.33 -5.40 0.22
N GLU A 38 5.34 -4.33 1.02
CA GLU A 38 6.58 -3.70 1.48
C GLU A 38 7.44 -4.66 2.33
N LYS A 39 6.82 -5.45 3.21
CA LYS A 39 7.55 -6.44 4.02
C LYS A 39 8.19 -7.55 3.19
N ASN A 40 7.54 -7.96 2.10
CA ASN A 40 8.03 -9.01 1.20
C ASN A 40 8.80 -8.44 -0.01
N ARG A 41 9.11 -7.14 0.00
CA ARG A 41 9.80 -6.50 -1.09
C ARG A 41 11.22 -7.06 -1.22
N VAL A 42 11.49 -7.65 -2.38
CA VAL A 42 12.84 -8.10 -2.73
C VAL A 42 13.71 -6.87 -2.96
N ASP A 43 14.83 -6.79 -2.26
CA ASP A 43 15.80 -5.73 -2.48
C ASP A 43 16.58 -5.98 -3.78
N PHE A 44 16.38 -5.10 -4.76
CA PHE A 44 17.14 -5.08 -6.01
C PHE A 44 18.32 -4.11 -5.96
N SER A 45 18.69 -3.63 -4.77
CA SER A 45 19.87 -2.81 -4.60
C SER A 45 21.10 -3.59 -5.09
N THR A 46 21.92 -2.90 -5.89
CA THR A 46 23.16 -3.44 -6.42
C THR A 46 24.29 -2.53 -5.95
N ASN A 47 25.41 -3.13 -5.58
CA ASN A 47 26.63 -2.40 -5.19
C ASN A 47 27.35 -1.75 -6.39
N LEU A 48 26.66 -1.60 -7.53
CA LEU A 48 27.20 -1.03 -8.75
C LEU A 48 27.32 0.48 -8.64
N ASN A 49 28.48 1.01 -9.03
CA ASN A 49 28.68 2.44 -9.17
C ASN A 49 27.84 3.00 -10.34
N LEU A 50 27.57 4.31 -10.34
CA LEU A 50 26.78 4.98 -11.38
C LEU A 50 27.30 4.70 -12.80
N VAL A 51 28.63 4.73 -12.98
CA VAL A 51 29.27 4.46 -14.28
C VAL A 51 28.98 3.05 -14.77
N GLU A 52 29.00 2.06 -13.87
CA GLU A 52 28.74 0.67 -14.22
C GLU A 52 27.28 0.45 -14.61
N LYS A 53 26.35 1.11 -13.90
CA LYS A 53 24.92 1.13 -14.25
C LYS A 53 24.69 1.72 -15.64
N LEU A 54 25.31 2.87 -15.94
CA LEU A 54 25.21 3.52 -17.25
C LEU A 54 25.80 2.66 -18.37
N ARG A 55 26.92 1.98 -18.10
CA ARG A 55 27.54 1.07 -19.05
C ARG A 55 26.61 -0.11 -19.37
N LEU A 56 26.05 -0.76 -18.35
CA LEU A 56 25.12 -1.88 -18.52
C LEU A 56 23.86 -1.46 -19.27
N LEU A 57 23.30 -0.29 -18.98
CA LEU A 57 22.17 0.27 -19.72
C LEU A 57 22.51 0.54 -21.19
N SER A 58 23.70 1.06 -21.48
CA SER A 58 24.18 1.28 -22.85
C SER A 58 24.37 -0.04 -23.60
N GLN A 59 24.92 -1.06 -22.94
CA GLN A 59 25.07 -2.41 -23.50
C GLN A 59 23.71 -3.05 -23.79
N LEU A 60 22.74 -2.90 -22.89
CA LEU A 60 21.36 -3.34 -23.09
C LEU A 60 20.73 -2.66 -24.32
N TYR A 61 20.87 -1.33 -24.41
CA TYR A 61 20.30 -0.53 -25.50
C TYR A 61 20.83 -0.94 -26.88
N VAL A 62 22.13 -1.23 -26.98
CA VAL A 62 22.78 -1.64 -28.24
C VAL A 62 22.62 -3.16 -28.49
N GLY A 63 21.96 -3.90 -27.58
CA GLY A 63 21.78 -5.36 -27.70
C GLY A 63 23.07 -6.15 -27.54
N GLN A 64 24.09 -5.57 -26.89
CA GLN A 64 25.39 -6.18 -26.64
C GLN A 64 25.54 -6.73 -25.21
N LEU A 65 24.43 -6.86 -24.49
CA LEU A 65 24.43 -7.59 -23.21
C LEU A 65 24.77 -9.07 -23.51
N LYS A 66 25.95 -9.52 -23.09
CA LYS A 66 26.38 -10.94 -23.15
C LYS A 66 26.11 -11.63 -21.83
#